data_AF-A0A357FMG5-F1
#
_entry.id   AF-A0A357FMG5-F1
#
_cell.length_a   1.000
_cell.length_b   1.000
_cell.length_c   1.000
_cell.angle_alpha   90.00
_cell.angle_beta   90.00
_cell.angle_gamma   90.00
#
_symmetry.space_group_name_H-M   'P 1'
#
loop_
_entity.id
_entity.type
_entity.pdbx_description
1 polymer ?
#
loop_
_entity_poly.entity_id
_entity_poly.type
_entity_poly.pdbx_seq_one_letter_code
_entity_poly.pdbx_strand_id
1 'polypeptide(L)'
;IGAMTGFAYPEVLVQICNHHKTGASDLAEKLFYDHLPLIQFEQQEGIGLAIRKAGIHHRGLISHPIVRHPAGQLAENTFNELLQIIHRVGLK
;
A
#
# COMPACT_ATOMS: atom_id res chain seq x y z
N ILE A 1 14.55 -5.67 13.45
CA ILE A 1 13.31 -4.99 13.00
C ILE A 1 13.04 -5.39 11.55
N GLY A 2 11.81 -5.80 11.26
CA GLY A 2 11.32 -6.14 9.92
C GLY A 2 9.80 -6.04 9.87
N ALA A 3 9.22 -6.10 8.68
CA ALA A 3 7.78 -6.03 8.45
C ALA A 3 7.35 -7.18 7.54
N MET A 4 6.38 -7.99 7.99
CA MET A 4 5.68 -8.94 7.14
C MET A 4 4.44 -8.23 6.60
N THR A 5 4.44 -7.94 5.30
CA THR A 5 3.47 -7.00 4.72
C THR A 5 3.03 -7.43 3.32
N GLY A 6 1.77 -7.15 3.00
CA GLY A 6 1.23 -7.18 1.65
C GLY A 6 1.15 -5.81 0.99
N PHE A 7 1.68 -4.77 1.64
CA PHE A 7 1.58 -3.38 1.19
C PHE A 7 2.06 -3.22 -0.25
N ALA A 8 1.31 -2.52 -1.11
CA ALA A 8 1.64 -2.44 -2.52
C ALA A 8 2.96 -1.68 -2.80
N TYR A 9 3.50 -0.92 -1.83
CA TYR A 9 4.76 -0.16 -1.94
C TYR A 9 5.76 -0.55 -0.84
N PRO A 10 6.30 -1.78 -0.87
CA PRO A 10 7.16 -2.30 0.18
C PRO A 10 8.41 -1.45 0.45
N GLU A 11 8.89 -0.69 -0.54
CA GLU A 11 10.02 0.23 -0.41
C GLU A 11 9.84 1.27 0.70
N VAL A 12 8.61 1.72 0.97
CA VAL A 12 8.29 2.63 2.07
C VAL A 12 8.59 1.96 3.41
N LEU A 13 8.12 0.72 3.60
CA LEU A 13 8.32 -0.04 4.83
C LEU A 13 9.78 -0.45 5.01
N VAL A 14 10.52 -0.68 3.93
CA VAL A 14 11.98 -0.91 3.97
C VAL A 14 12.69 0.32 4.53
N GLN A 15 12.37 1.52 4.04
CA GLN A 15 12.96 2.76 4.54
C GLN A 15 12.61 3.01 6.02
N ILE A 16 11.36 2.80 6.42
CA ILE A 16 10.92 2.90 7.84
C ILE A 16 11.72 1.93 8.71
N CYS A 17 11.85 0.67 8.31
CA CYS A 17 12.64 -0.32 9.04
C CYS A 17 14.12 0.06 9.14
N ASN A 18 14.68 0.67 8.10
CA ASN A 18 16.07 1.13 8.09
C ASN A 18 16.28 2.31 9.05
N HIS A 19 15.41 3.32 9.02
CA HIS A 19 15.47 4.45 9.96
C HIS A 19 15.36 3.99 11.42
N HIS A 20 14.46 3.05 11.70
CA HIS A 20 14.37 2.46 13.04
C HIS A 20 15.64 1.69 13.44
N LYS A 21 16.25 0.92 12.52
CA LYS A 21 17.51 0.20 12.80
C LYS A 21 18.67 1.14 13.12
N THR A 22 18.71 2.33 12.52
CA THR A 22 19.77 3.33 12.75
C THR A 22 19.46 4.29 13.90
N GLY A 23 18.36 4.09 14.64
CA GLY A 23 17.95 4.96 15.75
C GLY A 23 17.31 6.29 15.33
N ALA A 24 17.01 6.47 14.03
CA ALA A 24 16.38 7.66 13.49
C ALA A 24 14.83 7.57 13.56
N SER A 25 14.30 7.40 14.77
CA SER A 25 12.86 7.15 14.99
C SER A 25 11.97 8.27 14.45
N ASP A 26 12.36 9.54 14.59
CA ASP A 26 11.57 10.68 14.08
C ASP A 26 11.39 10.64 12.55
N LEU A 27 12.42 10.20 11.83
CA LEU A 27 12.34 10.02 10.37
C LEU A 27 11.46 8.82 10.00
N ALA A 28 11.56 7.73 10.76
CA ALA A 28 10.71 6.56 10.58
C ALA A 28 9.23 6.91 10.79
N GLU A 29 8.94 7.64 11.87
CA GLU A 29 7.61 8.11 12.23
C GLU A 29 7.05 9.06 11.17
N LYS A 30 7.84 10.05 10.74
CA LYS A 30 7.43 10.96 9.68
C LYS A 30 7.07 10.20 8.40
N LEU A 31 7.94 9.29 7.95
CA LEU A 31 7.72 8.52 6.73
C LEU A 31 6.48 7.61 6.83
N PHE A 32 6.24 7.04 8.01
CA PHE A 32 5.02 6.28 8.30
C PHE A 32 3.77 7.15 8.17
N TYR A 33 3.72 8.32 8.82
CA TYR A 33 2.55 9.19 8.77
C TYR A 33 2.31 9.81 7.39
N ASP A 34 3.36 10.10 6.63
CA ASP A 34 3.24 10.58 5.24
C ASP A 34 2.48 9.54 4.35
N HIS A 35 2.67 8.24 4.61
CA HIS A 35 2.07 7.15 3.81
C HIS A 35 0.90 6.43 4.51
N LEU A 36 0.58 6.80 5.75
CA LEU A 36 -0.47 6.18 6.55
C LEU A 36 -1.83 6.12 5.83
N PRO A 37 -2.27 7.15 5.07
CA PRO A 37 -3.54 7.06 4.34
C PRO A 37 -3.61 5.86 3.39
N LEU A 38 -2.53 5.57 2.66
CA LEU A 38 -2.49 4.42 1.75
C LEU A 38 -2.35 3.10 2.49
N ILE A 39 -1.50 3.05 3.52
CA ILE A 39 -1.34 1.87 4.39
C ILE A 39 -2.69 1.47 4.97
N GLN A 40 -3.45 2.44 5.50
CA GLN A 40 -4.77 2.20 6.08
C GLN A 40 -5.79 1.81 5.00
N PHE A 41 -5.77 2.46 3.84
CA PHE A 41 -6.69 2.13 2.74
C PHE A 41 -6.54 0.68 2.27
N GLU A 42 -5.33 0.13 2.26
CA GLU A 42 -5.09 -1.28 1.92
C GLU A 42 -5.53 -2.29 2.99
N GLN A 43 -5.77 -1.84 4.23
CA GLN A 43 -6.17 -2.69 5.36
C GLN A 43 -7.69 -2.78 5.53
N GLN A 44 -8.43 -2.78 4.42
CA GLN A 44 -9.88 -3.01 4.42
C GLN A 44 -10.19 -4.50 4.37
N GLU A 45 -10.94 -5.00 5.33
CA GLU A 45 -11.36 -6.41 5.36
C GLU A 45 -12.24 -6.75 4.15
N GLY A 46 -12.13 -7.99 3.66
CA GLY A 46 -12.87 -8.47 2.48
C GLY A 46 -12.28 -8.06 1.13
N ILE A 47 -11.82 -6.81 0.98
CA ILE A 47 -11.31 -6.29 -0.31
C ILE A 47 -9.83 -5.89 -0.31
N GLY A 48 -9.13 -5.94 0.82
CA GLY A 48 -7.73 -5.51 0.93
C GLY A 48 -6.76 -6.23 -0.02
N LEU A 49 -7.02 -7.51 -0.35
CA LEU A 49 -6.23 -8.22 -1.36
C LEU A 49 -6.47 -7.65 -2.77
N ALA A 50 -7.71 -7.31 -3.12
CA ALA A 50 -8.04 -6.71 -4.40
C ALA A 50 -7.43 -5.30 -4.53
N ILE A 51 -7.46 -4.51 -3.44
CA ILE A 51 -6.79 -3.20 -3.37
C ILE A 51 -5.28 -3.34 -3.62
N ARG A 52 -4.60 -4.26 -2.92
CA ARG A 52 -3.16 -4.52 -3.11
C ARG A 52 -2.83 -4.92 -4.54
N LYS A 53 -3.58 -5.86 -5.10
CA LYS A 53 -3.40 -6.29 -6.50
C LYS A 53 -3.65 -5.14 -7.48
N ALA A 54 -4.62 -4.27 -7.22
CA ALA A 54 -4.87 -3.08 -8.03
C ALA A 54 -3.71 -2.08 -7.95
N GLY A 55 -3.12 -1.86 -6.78
CA GLY A 55 -1.91 -1.06 -6.61
C GLY A 55 -0.71 -1.64 -7.38
N ILE A 56 -0.45 -2.94 -7.22
CA ILE A 56 0.64 -3.65 -7.93
C ILE A 56 0.43 -3.61 -9.46
N HIS A 57 -0.81 -3.76 -9.92
CA HIS A 57 -1.17 -3.63 -11.33
C HIS A 57 -1.00 -2.20 -11.86
N HIS A 58 -1.42 -1.19 -11.09
CA HIS A 58 -1.22 0.23 -11.44
C HIS A 58 0.26 0.56 -11.68
N ARG A 59 1.13 -0.04 -10.84
CA ARG A 59 2.60 0.06 -10.97
C ARG A 59 3.18 -0.74 -12.14
N GLY A 60 2.37 -1.47 -12.90
CA GLY A 60 2.80 -2.29 -14.03
C GLY A 60 3.54 -3.58 -13.66
N LEU A 61 3.45 -4.03 -12.41
CA LEU A 61 4.20 -5.20 -11.91
C LEU A 61 3.50 -6.54 -12.18
N ILE A 62 2.20 -6.52 -12.48
CA ILE A 62 1.40 -7.69 -12.87
C ILE A 62 0.44 -7.33 -14.00
N SER A 63 0.02 -8.31 -14.81
CA SER A 63 -0.88 -8.07 -15.95
C SER A 63 -2.34 -7.84 -15.57
N HIS A 64 -2.83 -8.39 -14.44
CA HIS A 64 -4.24 -8.28 -14.04
C HIS A 64 -4.43 -8.20 -12.51
N PRO A 65 -5.29 -7.30 -12.00
CA PRO A 65 -5.53 -7.14 -10.57
C PRO A 65 -6.57 -8.13 -10.00
N ILE A 66 -7.19 -8.97 -10.84
CA ILE A 66 -8.33 -9.83 -10.49
C ILE A 66 -8.00 -10.78 -9.33
N VAL A 67 -8.87 -10.86 -8.33
CA VAL A 67 -8.81 -11.91 -7.28
C VAL A 67 -9.70 -13.10 -7.63
N ARG A 68 -9.36 -14.29 -7.14
CA ARG A 68 -10.16 -15.50 -7.41
C ARG A 68 -11.44 -15.50 -6.57
N HIS A 69 -12.57 -15.88 -7.16
CA HIS A 69 -13.82 -16.14 -6.44
C HIS A 69 -13.58 -17.11 -5.26
N PRO A 70 -14.20 -16.91 -4.08
CA PRO A 70 -15.29 -15.97 -3.75
C PRO A 70 -14.85 -14.58 -3.26
N ALA A 71 -13.56 -14.23 -3.38
CA ALA A 71 -13.10 -12.92 -2.93
C ALA A 71 -13.75 -11.75 -3.69
N GLY A 72 -14.00 -10.65 -2.98
CA GLY A 72 -14.59 -9.44 -3.54
C GLY A 72 -13.66 -8.78 -4.55
N GLN A 73 -14.20 -8.41 -5.71
CA GLN A 73 -13.49 -7.57 -6.67
C GLN A 73 -13.52 -6.11 -6.21
N LEU A 74 -12.56 -5.33 -6.71
CA LEU A 74 -12.53 -3.90 -6.44
C LEU A 74 -13.57 -3.19 -7.31
N ALA A 75 -14.45 -2.42 -6.68
CA ALA A 75 -15.38 -1.54 -7.40
C ALA A 75 -14.63 -0.39 -8.08
N GLU A 76 -15.17 0.11 -9.19
CA GLU A 76 -14.54 1.18 -9.97
C GLU A 76 -14.31 2.46 -9.14
N ASN A 77 -15.28 2.85 -8.31
CA ASN A 77 -15.14 4.01 -7.42
C ASN A 77 -13.99 3.83 -6.42
N THR A 78 -13.87 2.66 -5.81
CA THR A 78 -12.77 2.36 -4.87
C THR A 78 -11.42 2.32 -5.58
N PHE A 79 -11.38 1.88 -6.83
CA PHE A 79 -10.17 1.98 -7.65
C PHE A 79 -9.76 3.43 -7.90
N ASN A 80 -10.72 4.31 -8.23
CA ASN A 80 -10.44 5.73 -8.41
C ASN A 80 -9.94 6.40 -7.11
N GLU A 81 -10.54 6.05 -5.96
CA GLU A 81 -10.08 6.50 -4.64
C GLU A 81 -8.66 6.03 -4.34
N LEU A 82 -8.33 4.76 -4.65
CA LEU A 82 -6.97 4.23 -4.52
C LEU A 82 -5.96 5.09 -5.29
N LEU A 83 -6.25 5.41 -6.56
CA LEU A 83 -5.37 6.24 -7.39
C LEU A 83 -5.20 7.66 -6.81
N GLN A 84 -6.27 8.25 -6.30
CA GLN A 84 -6.21 9.56 -5.66
C GLN A 84 -5.32 9.55 -4.40
N ILE A 85 -5.41 8.49 -3.59
CA ILE A 85 -4.60 8.34 -2.38
C ILE A 85 -3.13 8.11 -2.74
N ILE A 86 -2.84 7.23 -3.71
CA ILE A 86 -1.48 6.98 -4.23
C ILE A 86 -0.83 8.31 -4.64
N HIS A 87 -1.53 9.10 -5.45
CA HIS A 87 -1.05 10.41 -5.89
C HIS A 87 -0.85 11.37 -4.71
N ARG A 88 -1.78 11.38 -3.74
CA ARG A 88 -1.70 12.26 -2.57
C ARG A 88 -0.52 11.96 -1.65
N VAL A 89 -0.14 10.68 -1.51
CA VAL A 89 1.04 10.29 -0.72
C VAL A 89 2.34 10.35 -1.53
N GLY A 90 2.32 10.90 -2.75
CA GLY A 90 3.51 11.12 -3.56
C GLY A 90 4.09 9.87 -4.23
N LEU A 91 3.29 8.81 -4.34
CA LEU A 91 3.68 7.56 -4.99
C LEU A 91 3.22 7.50 -6.45
N LYS A 92 3.84 6.60 -7.23
CA LYS A 92 3.57 6.38 -8.65
C LYS A 92 3.15 4.94 -8.92
#